data_AF-A0A402B4Z4-F1
#
_entry.id   AF-A0A402B4Z4-F1
#
_cell.length_a   1.000
_cell.length_b   1.000
_cell.length_c   1.000
_cell.angle_alpha   90.00
_cell.angle_beta   90.00
_cell.angle_gamma   90.00
#
_symmetry.space_group_name_H-M   'P 1'
#
loop_
_entity.id
_entity.type
_entity.pdbx_description
1 polymer ?
#
loop_
_entity_poly.entity_id
_entity_poly.type
_entity_poly.pdbx_seq_one_letter_code
_entity_poly.pdbx_strand_id
1 'polypeptide(L)'
;MQEEQSTPLSLSGPFDANPYLYDYLHRLRFSPSGGVEMLDGAGQCLNTRVKGRFAVQARDHGSALVQFSDLVELKLKPPLLAQTIDQGPFSSDYSNLVFVENPDYQNEEPIRTLAPISVLVTREEGLFPFAQQVMWKIGSAEESPCLLYRVRYIFETDPLEHVRDRRAGRPYYQQIGWEEPNIRYYYCRDDEQTLTALELAQMGISLP
;
A
#
# COMPACT_ATOMS: atom_id res chain seq x y z
N MET A 1 26.39 -28.71 2.69
CA MET A 1 25.01 -28.18 2.49
C MET A 1 24.74 -27.35 3.74
N GLN A 2 24.92 -26.03 3.64
CA GLN A 2 24.66 -25.13 4.77
C GLN A 2 23.15 -24.90 4.82
N GLU A 3 22.52 -25.12 5.96
CA GLU A 3 21.17 -24.66 6.22
C GLU A 3 21.22 -23.12 6.18
N GLU A 4 20.68 -22.52 5.12
CA GLU A 4 20.41 -21.09 5.09
C GLU A 4 19.50 -20.78 6.28
N GLN A 5 20.06 -20.15 7.30
CA GLN A 5 19.29 -19.63 8.43
C GLN A 5 18.35 -18.56 7.88
N SER A 6 17.09 -18.92 7.64
CA SER A 6 16.12 -17.97 7.14
C SER A 6 15.85 -16.91 8.22
N THR A 7 15.95 -15.65 7.84
CA THR A 7 15.62 -14.52 8.72
C THR A 7 14.13 -14.58 9.05
N PRO A 8 13.72 -14.41 10.32
CA PRO A 8 12.31 -14.33 10.68
C PRO A 8 11.61 -13.21 9.89
N LEU A 9 10.33 -13.42 9.60
CA LEU A 9 9.51 -12.47 8.84
C LEU A 9 9.49 -11.10 9.54
N SER A 10 10.09 -10.10 8.90
CA SER A 10 10.16 -8.72 9.39
C SER A 10 9.15 -7.87 8.64
N LEU A 11 8.21 -7.27 9.38
CA LEU A 11 7.27 -6.28 8.85
C LEU A 11 7.70 -4.90 9.34
N SER A 12 8.48 -4.22 8.53
CA SER A 12 8.90 -2.83 8.75
C SER A 12 8.72 -2.04 7.46
N GLY A 13 8.31 -0.79 7.58
CA GLY A 13 8.15 0.09 6.42
C GLY A 13 6.77 0.03 5.80
N PRO A 14 6.60 0.67 4.63
CA PRO A 14 5.33 0.76 3.91
C PRO A 14 5.11 -0.44 2.98
N PHE A 15 3.86 -0.89 2.92
CA PHE A 15 3.38 -2.01 2.12
C PHE A 15 2.14 -1.56 1.35
N ASP A 16 2.12 -1.82 0.04
CA ASP A 16 1.01 -1.47 -0.83
C ASP A 16 0.38 -2.72 -1.42
N ALA A 17 -0.95 -2.79 -1.42
CA ALA A 17 -1.68 -3.76 -2.23
C ALA A 17 -1.99 -3.16 -3.59
N ASN A 18 -1.84 -3.98 -4.64
CA ASN A 18 -2.12 -3.61 -6.03
C ASN A 18 -1.41 -2.30 -6.47
N PRO A 19 -0.07 -2.21 -6.32
CA PRO A 19 0.69 -0.97 -6.55
C PRO A 19 0.67 -0.46 -8.00
N TYR A 20 0.13 -1.25 -8.94
CA TYR A 20 0.02 -0.92 -10.36
C TYR A 20 -1.18 -0.03 -10.69
N LEU A 21 -2.13 0.09 -9.77
CA LEU A 21 -3.33 0.89 -9.93
C LEU A 21 -3.08 2.30 -9.43
N TYR A 22 -2.85 3.22 -10.38
CA TYR A 22 -2.44 4.61 -10.13
C TYR A 22 -3.33 5.35 -9.12
N ASP A 23 -4.65 5.19 -9.26
CA ASP A 23 -5.64 5.84 -8.40
C ASP A 23 -6.16 4.89 -7.31
N TYR A 24 -5.44 3.84 -6.92
CA TYR A 24 -5.84 2.97 -5.83
C TYR A 24 -4.90 3.12 -4.64
N LEU A 25 -5.45 3.29 -3.44
CA LEU A 25 -4.67 3.38 -2.22
C LEU A 25 -5.17 2.31 -1.24
N HIS A 26 -4.34 1.29 -1.04
CA HIS A 26 -4.58 0.29 -0.02
C HIS A 26 -3.25 -0.09 0.60
N ARG A 27 -2.93 0.57 1.72
CA ARG A 27 -1.57 0.64 2.26
C ARG A 27 -1.55 0.27 3.72
N LEU A 28 -0.54 -0.50 4.11
CA LEU A 28 -0.16 -0.75 5.50
C LEU A 28 1.22 -0.11 5.74
N ARG A 29 1.43 0.51 6.90
CA ARG A 29 2.73 1.03 7.30
C ARG A 29 3.04 0.56 8.71
N PHE A 30 4.13 -0.18 8.84
CA PHE A 30 4.59 -0.75 10.10
C PHE A 30 5.79 0.05 10.62
N SER A 31 5.66 0.60 11.82
CA SER A 31 6.77 1.31 12.46
C SER A 31 7.69 0.34 13.23
N PRO A 32 8.99 0.62 13.34
CA PRO A 32 9.91 -0.16 14.19
C PRO A 32 9.51 -0.20 15.66
N SER A 33 8.68 0.76 16.12
CA SER A 33 8.18 0.85 17.49
C SER A 33 6.93 0.01 17.76
N GLY A 34 6.47 -0.80 16.79
CA GLY A 34 5.29 -1.66 16.92
C GLY A 34 3.96 -0.94 16.64
N GLY A 35 3.99 0.20 15.97
CA GLY A 35 2.80 0.92 15.51
C GLY A 35 2.40 0.50 14.10
N VAL A 36 1.10 0.53 13.81
CA VAL A 36 0.58 0.30 12.45
C VAL A 36 -0.30 1.47 12.02
N GLU A 37 -0.21 1.83 10.75
CA GLU A 37 -1.17 2.67 10.04
C GLU A 37 -1.70 1.91 8.83
N MET A 38 -3.01 1.92 8.65
CA MET A 38 -3.70 1.29 7.54
C MET A 38 -4.55 2.33 6.82
N LEU A 39 -4.37 2.44 5.51
CA LEU A 39 -5.03 3.43 4.66
C LEU A 39 -5.81 2.72 3.57
N ASP A 40 -7.03 3.17 3.34
CA ASP A 40 -7.84 2.75 2.21
C ASP A 40 -8.43 3.97 1.51
N GLY A 41 -8.36 3.99 0.19
CA GLY A 41 -8.69 5.15 -0.60
C GLY A 41 -8.61 4.84 -2.09
N ALA A 42 -9.14 5.76 -2.88
CA ALA A 42 -8.96 5.71 -4.31
C ALA A 42 -9.18 7.08 -4.95
N GLY A 43 -8.54 7.32 -6.09
CA GLY A 43 -8.33 8.62 -6.69
C GLY A 43 -7.69 9.60 -5.71
N GLN A 44 -8.23 10.80 -5.68
CA GLN A 44 -7.82 11.87 -4.77
C GLN A 44 -8.52 11.79 -3.39
N CYS A 45 -9.16 10.66 -3.07
CA CYS A 45 -9.98 10.48 -1.88
C CYS A 45 -9.40 9.38 -0.98
N LEU A 46 -8.86 9.77 0.17
CA LEU A 46 -8.69 8.83 1.28
C LEU A 46 -10.07 8.55 1.88
N ASN A 47 -10.42 7.28 2.06
CA ASN A 47 -11.72 6.86 2.58
C ASN A 47 -11.63 6.43 4.04
N THR A 48 -10.54 5.75 4.38
CA THR A 48 -10.32 5.17 5.70
C THR A 48 -8.88 5.37 6.13
N ARG A 49 -8.71 5.68 7.42
CA ARG A 49 -7.43 5.64 8.12
C ARG A 49 -7.65 4.96 9.45
N VAL A 50 -6.90 3.89 9.70
CA VAL A 50 -6.86 3.17 10.96
C VAL A 50 -5.44 3.22 11.50
N LYS A 51 -5.29 3.50 12.79
CA LYS A 51 -4.00 3.38 13.50
C LYS A 51 -4.14 2.40 14.66
N GLY A 52 -3.04 1.77 15.04
CA GLY A 52 -3.00 0.93 16.23
C GLY A 52 -1.61 0.39 16.49
N ARG A 53 -1.57 -0.80 17.09
CA ARG A 53 -0.36 -1.54 17.41
C ARG A 53 -0.34 -2.84 16.64
N PHE A 54 0.85 -3.37 16.39
CA PHE A 54 1.01 -4.70 15.85
C PHE A 54 2.05 -5.51 16.63
N ALA A 55 1.88 -6.83 16.61
CA ALA A 55 2.86 -7.80 17.05
C ALA A 55 2.96 -8.92 16.01
N VAL A 56 4.16 -9.44 15.81
CA VAL A 56 4.42 -10.53 14.85
C VAL A 56 4.84 -11.76 15.63
N GLN A 57 4.08 -12.84 15.50
CA GLN A 57 4.42 -14.15 16.03
C GLN A 57 4.78 -15.08 14.87
N ALA A 58 6.08 -15.36 14.71
CA ALA A 58 6.55 -16.32 13.72
C ALA A 58 5.87 -17.69 13.93
N ARG A 59 5.41 -18.30 12.84
CA ARG A 59 4.82 -19.65 12.84
C ARG A 59 5.79 -20.65 12.23
N ASP A 60 6.38 -20.29 11.10
CA ASP A 60 7.43 -21.04 10.41
C ASP A 60 8.37 -20.08 9.65
N HIS A 61 9.20 -20.62 8.75
CA HIS A 61 10.20 -19.87 7.99
C HIS A 61 9.60 -18.85 7.00
N GLY A 62 8.37 -19.06 6.54
CA GLY A 62 7.70 -18.23 5.55
C GLY A 62 6.42 -17.58 6.06
N SER A 63 5.94 -17.91 7.27
CA SER A 63 4.67 -17.42 7.77
C SER A 63 4.72 -16.89 9.20
N ALA A 64 3.88 -15.88 9.46
CA ALA A 64 3.70 -15.32 10.78
C ALA A 64 2.25 -14.96 11.03
N LEU A 65 1.82 -15.08 12.28
CA LEU A 65 0.57 -14.50 12.75
C LEU A 65 0.82 -13.04 13.12
N VAL A 66 0.20 -12.12 12.40
CA VAL A 66 0.25 -10.69 12.69
C VAL A 66 -0.98 -10.32 13.51
N GLN A 67 -0.75 -9.88 14.73
CA GLN A 67 -1.79 -9.45 15.65
C GLN A 67 -1.87 -7.93 15.62
N PHE A 68 -3.06 -7.40 15.37
CA PHE A 68 -3.35 -5.98 15.37
C PHE A 68 -4.23 -5.66 16.58
N SER A 69 -3.80 -4.69 17.39
CA SER A 69 -4.48 -4.28 18.62
C SER A 69 -4.59 -2.77 18.71
N ASP A 70 -5.39 -2.29 19.66
CA ASP A 70 -5.58 -0.86 19.93
C ASP A 70 -5.94 -0.07 18.66
N LEU A 71 -6.74 -0.71 17.80
CA LEU A 71 -7.10 -0.17 16.50
C LEU A 71 -8.14 0.94 16.67
N VAL A 72 -7.87 2.09 16.09
CA VAL A 72 -8.75 3.26 16.11
C VAL A 72 -8.93 3.77 14.69
N GLU A 73 -10.19 3.80 14.23
CA GLU A 73 -10.57 4.48 13.00
C GLU A 73 -10.57 5.98 13.27
N LEU A 74 -9.86 6.74 12.42
CA LEU A 74 -9.68 8.17 12.59
C LEU A 74 -10.50 8.94 11.57
N LYS A 75 -11.05 10.07 12.00
CA LYS A 75 -11.75 10.99 11.11
C LYS A 75 -10.73 11.62 10.18
N LEU A 76 -10.93 11.37 8.89
CA LEU A 76 -10.18 12.05 7.86
C LEU A 76 -10.56 13.52 7.91
N LYS A 77 -9.58 14.36 8.21
CA LYS A 77 -9.72 15.77 7.89
C LYS A 77 -9.89 15.82 6.37
N PRO A 78 -10.91 16.54 5.84
CA PRO A 78 -10.95 16.75 4.41
C PRO A 78 -9.55 17.20 4.00
N PRO A 79 -9.01 16.73 2.86
CA PRO A 79 -7.82 17.36 2.33
C PRO A 79 -8.11 18.86 2.37
N LEU A 80 -7.16 19.66 2.84
CA LEU A 80 -7.21 21.09 2.60
C LEU A 80 -7.30 21.19 1.07
N LEU A 81 -8.52 21.21 0.54
CA LEU A 81 -8.87 21.59 -0.82
C LEU A 81 -8.03 22.83 -1.00
N ALA A 82 -7.03 22.71 -1.87
CA ALA A 82 -5.90 23.62 -1.98
C ALA A 82 -6.35 24.99 -1.46
N GLN A 83 -5.83 25.43 -0.30
CA GLN A 83 -5.68 26.87 -0.16
C GLN A 83 -4.96 27.24 -1.42
N THR A 84 -5.66 27.93 -2.31
CA THR A 84 -5.21 28.30 -3.63
C THR A 84 -3.91 29.05 -3.36
N ILE A 85 -2.79 28.33 -3.40
CA ILE A 85 -1.52 28.99 -3.49
C ILE A 85 -1.62 29.54 -4.89
N ASP A 86 -1.71 30.86 -4.95
CA ASP A 86 -1.56 31.68 -6.13
C ASP A 86 -0.16 31.38 -6.70
N GLN A 87 0.02 30.18 -7.25
CA GLN A 87 1.23 29.76 -7.93
C GLN A 87 0.96 29.97 -9.40
N GLY A 88 1.75 30.88 -9.95
CA GLY A 88 1.85 31.14 -11.37
C GLY A 88 2.17 29.89 -12.18
N PRO A 89 2.43 30.08 -13.48
CA PRO A 89 2.32 29.01 -14.47
C PRO A 89 3.27 27.84 -14.17
N PHE A 90 2.65 26.69 -13.90
CA PHE A 90 3.09 25.33 -14.24
C PHE A 90 4.57 24.99 -14.01
N SER A 91 4.87 24.47 -12.81
CA SER A 91 5.95 23.50 -12.64
C SER A 91 5.36 22.09 -12.79
N SER A 92 5.95 21.28 -13.68
CA SER A 92 5.43 20.00 -14.16
C SER A 92 5.88 18.77 -13.35
N ASP A 93 6.50 18.95 -12.19
CA ASP A 93 6.99 17.83 -11.36
C ASP A 93 6.07 17.57 -10.16
N TYR A 94 5.04 16.73 -10.38
CA TYR A 94 4.19 16.17 -9.31
C TYR A 94 4.73 14.83 -8.76
N SER A 95 5.90 14.39 -9.20
CA SER A 95 6.59 13.18 -8.71
C SER A 95 7.05 13.29 -7.25
N ASN A 96 6.98 14.48 -6.65
CA ASN A 96 7.33 14.75 -5.26
C ASN A 96 6.12 15.16 -4.42
N LEU A 97 5.05 14.36 -4.42
CA LEU A 97 4.15 14.35 -3.25
C LEU A 97 4.93 13.76 -2.08
N VAL A 98 5.74 14.61 -1.44
CA VAL A 98 6.30 14.32 -0.13
C VAL A 98 5.11 14.24 0.80
N PHE A 99 4.70 13.01 1.11
CA PHE A 99 3.90 12.76 2.30
C PHE A 99 4.77 13.20 3.46
N VAL A 100 4.63 14.46 3.87
CA VAL A 100 5.24 14.96 5.10
C VAL A 100 4.72 14.04 6.20
N GLU A 101 5.59 13.19 6.73
CA GLU A 101 5.38 12.56 8.02
C GLU A 101 5.24 13.71 9.01
N ASN A 102 4.02 14.19 9.20
CA ASN A 102 3.75 15.23 10.17
C ASN A 102 3.75 14.55 11.53
N PRO A 103 4.82 14.68 12.34
CA PRO A 103 5.01 13.81 13.50
C PRO A 103 4.02 14.13 14.65
N ASP A 104 3.26 15.21 14.56
CA ASP A 104 2.30 15.64 15.59
C ASP A 104 0.84 15.31 15.20
N TYR A 105 0.50 14.03 15.32
CA TYR A 105 -0.86 13.49 15.12
C TYR A 105 -1.76 13.55 16.36
N GLN A 106 -1.44 14.35 17.38
CA GLN A 106 -2.20 14.42 18.64
C GLN A 106 -3.62 14.99 18.51
N ASN A 107 -4.01 15.47 17.32
CA ASN A 107 -5.27 16.20 17.07
C ASN A 107 -6.16 15.55 16.01
N GLU A 108 -6.11 14.23 15.84
CA GLU A 108 -7.05 13.49 14.98
C GLU A 108 -8.25 13.03 15.82
N GLU A 109 -9.48 13.27 15.34
CA GLU A 109 -10.69 12.87 16.06
C GLU A 109 -10.94 11.37 15.85
N PRO A 110 -10.98 10.55 16.91
CA PRO A 110 -11.34 9.14 16.78
C PRO A 110 -12.81 9.00 16.39
N ILE A 111 -13.09 8.18 15.39
CA ILE A 111 -14.47 7.80 15.01
C ILE A 111 -14.94 6.67 15.94
N ARG A 112 -14.14 5.60 16.03
CA ARG A 112 -14.45 4.42 16.85
C ARG A 112 -13.18 3.60 17.11
N THR A 113 -13.23 2.83 18.19
CA THR A 113 -12.28 1.74 18.43
C THR A 113 -12.74 0.51 17.67
N LEU A 114 -11.81 -0.24 17.10
CA LEU A 114 -12.05 -1.46 16.34
C LEU A 114 -11.59 -2.65 17.16
N ALA A 115 -12.22 -3.80 16.97
CA ALA A 115 -11.82 -5.02 17.64
C ALA A 115 -10.41 -5.44 17.20
N PRO A 116 -9.60 -6.04 18.09
CA PRO A 116 -8.35 -6.66 17.69
C PRO A 116 -8.59 -7.73 16.62
N ILE A 117 -7.67 -7.81 15.67
CA ILE A 117 -7.71 -8.83 14.60
C ILE A 117 -6.37 -9.53 14.53
N SER A 118 -6.38 -10.78 14.08
CA SER A 118 -5.16 -11.56 13.86
C SER A 118 -5.22 -12.14 12.46
N VAL A 119 -4.16 -11.94 11.68
CA VAL A 119 -4.11 -12.35 10.28
C VAL A 119 -2.86 -13.19 10.07
N LEU A 120 -3.03 -14.37 9.47
CA LEU A 120 -1.89 -15.15 8.99
C LEU A 120 -1.31 -14.47 7.75
N VAL A 121 -0.01 -14.23 7.77
CA VAL A 121 0.73 -13.62 6.67
C VAL A 121 1.81 -14.58 6.21
N THR A 122 1.82 -14.86 4.92
CA THR A 122 2.85 -15.69 4.27
C THR A 122 3.71 -14.84 3.35
N ARG A 123 5.03 -14.94 3.48
CA ARG A 123 6.02 -14.35 2.59
C ARG A 123 6.32 -15.32 1.45
N GLU A 124 6.26 -14.82 0.22
CA GLU A 124 6.62 -15.55 -0.98
C GLU A 124 7.70 -14.78 -1.74
N GLU A 125 8.77 -15.49 -2.11
CA GLU A 125 9.82 -14.98 -3.00
C GLU A 125 9.49 -15.30 -4.44
N GLY A 126 9.75 -14.36 -5.34
CA GLY A 126 9.48 -14.50 -6.76
C GLY A 126 9.74 -13.20 -7.50
N LEU A 127 9.53 -13.16 -8.81
CA LEU A 127 9.58 -11.92 -9.57
C LEU A 127 8.15 -11.49 -9.85
N PHE A 128 7.75 -10.33 -9.31
CA PHE A 128 6.40 -9.80 -9.43
C PHE A 128 6.44 -8.48 -10.21
N PRO A 129 6.36 -8.54 -11.55
CA PRO A 129 6.38 -7.35 -12.39
C PRO A 129 4.96 -6.77 -12.57
N PHE A 130 4.89 -5.45 -12.66
CA PHE A 130 3.65 -4.69 -12.82
C PHE A 130 3.83 -3.57 -13.83
N ALA A 131 2.90 -3.45 -14.78
CA ALA A 131 2.83 -2.27 -15.63
C ALA A 131 2.22 -1.12 -14.82
N GLN A 132 2.92 0.00 -14.67
CA GLN A 132 2.33 1.16 -14.01
C GLN A 132 1.31 1.82 -14.93
N GLN A 133 0.09 2.00 -14.43
CA GLN A 133 -0.85 2.88 -15.09
C GLN A 133 -0.33 4.31 -15.02
N VAL A 134 -0.22 4.96 -16.17
CA VAL A 134 0.18 6.38 -16.25
C VAL A 134 -0.86 7.16 -17.02
N MET A 135 -1.18 8.34 -16.48
CA MET A 135 -2.20 9.24 -17.04
C MET A 135 -1.70 10.08 -18.22
N TRP A 136 -0.39 10.08 -18.48
CA TRP A 136 0.28 10.95 -19.44
C TRP A 136 0.89 10.16 -20.59
N LYS A 137 1.16 10.83 -21.72
CA LYS A 137 1.76 10.20 -22.91
C LYS A 137 3.14 9.60 -22.58
N ILE A 138 3.22 8.27 -22.59
CA ILE A 138 4.49 7.55 -22.70
C ILE A 138 4.98 7.72 -24.15
N GLY A 139 6.27 7.94 -24.36
CA GLY A 139 6.87 8.10 -25.69
C GLY A 139 6.70 6.84 -26.54
N SER A 140 7.02 5.67 -25.97
CA SER A 140 6.85 4.36 -26.60
C SER A 140 6.45 3.28 -25.58
N ALA A 141 5.90 2.15 -26.06
CA ALA A 141 5.55 1.03 -25.17
C ALA A 141 6.76 0.45 -24.41
N GLU A 142 7.95 0.52 -25.01
CA GLU A 142 9.21 0.07 -24.41
C GLU A 142 9.65 0.94 -23.21
N GLU A 143 9.32 2.23 -23.26
CA GLU A 143 9.57 3.20 -22.20
C GLU A 143 8.49 3.19 -21.10
N SER A 144 7.49 2.33 -21.21
CA SER A 144 6.41 2.26 -20.21
C SER A 144 7.01 1.91 -18.85
N PRO A 145 6.75 2.72 -17.81
CA PRO A 145 7.27 2.46 -16.50
C PRO A 145 6.60 1.22 -15.90
N CYS A 146 7.39 0.44 -15.21
CA CYS A 146 7.02 -0.82 -14.59
C CYS A 146 7.59 -0.85 -13.17
N LEU A 147 6.92 -1.59 -12.29
CA LEU A 147 7.43 -1.93 -10.96
C LEU A 147 7.82 -3.39 -10.95
N LEU A 148 8.93 -3.70 -10.29
CA LEU A 148 9.35 -5.06 -10.00
C LEU A 148 9.55 -5.21 -8.50
N TYR A 149 8.94 -6.24 -7.94
CA TYR A 149 9.17 -6.70 -6.57
C TYR A 149 9.74 -8.11 -6.57
N ARG A 150 10.54 -8.42 -5.56
CA ARG A 150 11.14 -9.75 -5.32
C ARG A 150 10.41 -10.55 -4.26
N VAL A 151 9.60 -9.86 -3.46
CA VAL A 151 8.85 -10.45 -2.35
C VAL A 151 7.41 -9.96 -2.39
N ARG A 152 6.47 -10.89 -2.20
CA ARG A 152 5.07 -10.57 -1.88
C ARG A 152 4.67 -11.15 -0.54
N TYR A 153 3.77 -10.45 0.14
CA TYR A 153 3.18 -10.85 1.41
C TYR A 153 1.70 -11.14 1.18
N ILE A 154 1.30 -12.36 1.52
CA ILE A 154 -0.05 -12.87 1.31
C ILE A 154 -0.76 -12.84 2.65
N PHE A 155 -1.72 -11.94 2.79
CA PHE A 155 -2.57 -11.85 3.98
C PHE A 155 -3.75 -12.80 3.79
N GLU A 156 -4.04 -13.68 4.76
CA GLU A 156 -5.20 -14.58 4.66
C GLU A 156 -6.53 -13.81 4.59
N THR A 157 -6.59 -12.63 5.21
CA THR A 157 -7.74 -11.73 5.21
C THR A 157 -7.24 -10.30 5.13
N ASP A 158 -7.94 -9.42 4.39
CA ASP A 158 -7.64 -7.98 4.37
C ASP A 158 -7.71 -7.42 5.81
N PRO A 159 -6.61 -6.86 6.35
CA PRO A 159 -6.63 -6.18 7.65
C PRO A 159 -7.67 -5.06 7.74
N LEU A 160 -8.13 -4.51 6.61
CA LEU A 160 -9.14 -3.45 6.51
C LEU A 160 -10.56 -3.98 6.19
N GLU A 161 -10.80 -5.30 6.16
CA GLU A 161 -12.13 -5.85 5.79
C GLU A 161 -13.25 -5.33 6.71
N HIS A 162 -12.96 -5.14 8.00
CA HIS A 162 -13.93 -4.68 9.00
C HIS A 162 -14.35 -3.19 8.85
N VAL A 163 -13.67 -2.45 7.97
CA VAL A 163 -14.00 -1.07 7.58
C VAL A 163 -14.45 -0.97 6.11
N ARG A 164 -14.70 -2.10 5.45
CA ARG A 164 -15.10 -2.19 4.03
C ARG A 164 -16.38 -1.41 3.71
N ASP A 165 -17.33 -1.30 4.65
CA ASP A 165 -18.56 -0.52 4.45
C ASP A 165 -18.30 0.95 4.08
N ARG A 166 -17.12 1.49 4.43
CA ARG A 166 -16.68 2.83 4.03
C ARG A 166 -16.38 2.96 2.52
N ARG A 167 -16.10 1.83 1.85
CA ARG A 167 -15.88 1.75 0.39
C ARG A 167 -17.20 1.81 -0.37
N ALA A 168 -18.20 1.05 0.09
CA ALA A 168 -19.43 0.77 -0.65
C ALA A 168 -20.28 2.01 -1.02
N GLY A 169 -20.13 3.12 -0.28
CA GLY A 169 -20.87 4.37 -0.52
C GLY A 169 -20.16 5.40 -1.38
N ARG A 170 -18.95 5.14 -1.89
CA ARG A 170 -18.15 6.16 -2.59
C ARG A 170 -18.34 6.07 -4.11
N PRO A 171 -18.61 7.20 -4.80
CA PRO A 171 -18.82 7.23 -6.25
C PRO A 171 -17.66 6.62 -7.04
N TYR A 172 -16.42 6.76 -6.57
CA TYR A 172 -15.25 6.17 -7.23
C TYR A 172 -15.41 4.66 -7.43
N TYR A 173 -15.79 3.91 -6.40
CA TYR A 173 -15.96 2.46 -6.52
C TYR A 173 -17.22 2.06 -7.31
N GLN A 174 -18.22 2.94 -7.40
CA GLN A 174 -19.47 2.68 -8.12
C GLN A 174 -19.39 3.04 -9.61
N GLN A 175 -18.65 4.09 -9.97
CA GLN A 175 -18.62 4.64 -11.32
C GLN A 175 -17.66 3.89 -12.25
N ILE A 176 -16.59 3.32 -11.70
CA ILE A 176 -15.51 2.83 -12.54
C ILE A 176 -15.77 1.37 -12.98
N GLY A 177 -16.72 0.65 -12.36
CA GLY A 177 -17.07 -0.71 -12.78
C GLY A 177 -15.90 -1.69 -12.70
N TRP A 178 -14.88 -1.36 -11.90
CA TRP A 178 -13.68 -2.17 -11.74
C TRP A 178 -13.98 -3.37 -10.87
N GLU A 179 -13.42 -4.52 -11.26
CA GLU A 179 -13.27 -5.64 -10.34
C GLU A 179 -12.48 -5.13 -9.12
N GLU A 180 -12.97 -5.41 -7.91
CA GLU A 180 -12.24 -5.05 -6.69
C GLU A 180 -10.84 -5.68 -6.79
N PRO A 181 -9.78 -4.87 -6.62
CA PRO A 181 -8.44 -5.38 -6.80
C PRO A 181 -8.15 -6.41 -5.72
N ASN A 182 -7.30 -7.39 -6.04
CA ASN A 182 -7.00 -8.47 -5.11
C ASN A 182 -6.10 -7.96 -3.97
N ILE A 183 -6.72 -7.46 -2.91
CA ILE A 183 -6.07 -6.91 -1.71
C ILE A 183 -5.44 -7.95 -0.80
N ARG A 184 -5.36 -9.21 -1.24
CA ARG A 184 -4.67 -10.27 -0.51
C ARG A 184 -3.15 -10.12 -0.56
N TYR A 185 -2.63 -9.49 -1.63
CA TYR A 185 -1.21 -9.40 -1.91
C TYR A 185 -0.67 -8.01 -1.61
N TYR A 186 0.33 -7.94 -0.75
CA TYR A 186 1.04 -6.73 -0.39
C TYR A 186 2.50 -6.80 -0.81
N TYR A 187 3.02 -5.67 -1.25
CA TYR A 187 4.39 -5.51 -1.71
C TYR A 187 5.06 -4.46 -0.84
N CYS A 188 6.24 -4.78 -0.30
CA CYS A 188 6.99 -3.83 0.50
C CYS A 188 7.64 -2.81 -0.43
N ARG A 189 7.45 -1.50 -0.18
CA ARG A 189 8.03 -0.48 -1.05
C ARG A 189 9.54 -0.38 -0.95
N ASP A 190 10.13 -0.88 0.14
CA ASP A 190 11.59 -0.93 0.27
C ASP A 190 12.22 -1.97 -0.68
N ASP A 191 11.41 -2.88 -1.24
CA ASP A 191 11.78 -3.86 -2.27
C ASP A 191 11.35 -3.42 -3.68
N GLU A 192 10.84 -2.19 -3.84
CA GLU A 192 10.37 -1.64 -5.11
C GLU A 192 11.53 -1.30 -6.03
N GLN A 193 11.55 -1.88 -7.23
CA GLN A 193 12.45 -1.49 -8.29
C GLN A 193 11.66 -0.92 -9.47
N THR A 194 11.91 0.34 -9.83
CA THR A 194 11.34 0.96 -11.03
C THR A 194 12.19 0.61 -12.24
N LEU A 195 11.54 0.10 -13.29
CA LEU A 195 12.15 -0.30 -14.56
C LEU A 195 11.27 0.14 -15.72
N THR A 196 11.83 0.14 -16.92
CA THR A 196 11.08 0.22 -18.17
C THR A 196 10.65 -1.18 -18.64
N ALA A 197 9.65 -1.24 -19.53
CA ALA A 197 9.24 -2.50 -20.14
C ALA A 197 10.39 -3.17 -20.92
N LEU A 198 11.27 -2.38 -21.55
CA LEU A 198 12.45 -2.90 -22.24
C LEU A 198 13.44 -3.55 -21.27
N GLU A 199 13.72 -2.92 -20.12
CA GLU A 199 14.63 -3.47 -19.11
C GLU A 199 14.10 -4.80 -18.54
N LEU A 200 12.80 -4.91 -18.26
CA LEU A 200 12.19 -6.18 -17.84
C LEU A 200 12.34 -7.27 -18.91
N ALA A 201 12.09 -6.94 -20.18
CA ALA A 201 12.23 -7.88 -21.28
C ALA A 201 13.69 -8.35 -21.45
N GLN A 202 14.67 -7.46 -21.29
CA GLN A 202 16.10 -7.79 -21.32
C GLN A 202 16.51 -8.71 -20.17
N MET A 203 15.82 -8.64 -19.03
CA MET A 203 15.97 -9.56 -17.90
C MET A 203 15.25 -10.91 -18.12
N GLY A 204 14.53 -11.09 -19.23
CA GLY A 204 13.73 -12.28 -19.49
C GLY A 204 12.43 -12.34 -18.67
N ILE A 205 11.97 -11.21 -18.14
CA ILE A 205 10.76 -11.09 -17.32
C ILE A 205 9.62 -10.58 -18.20
N SER A 206 8.51 -11.32 -18.25
CA SER A 206 7.29 -10.91 -18.94
C SER A 206 6.32 -10.25 -17.98
N LEU A 207 5.63 -9.20 -18.43
CA LEU A 207 4.50 -8.62 -17.72
C LEU A 207 3.29 -9.58 -17.80
N PRO A 208 2.46 -9.63 -16.74
CA PRO A 208 1.25 -10.46 -16.69
C PRO A 208 0.17 -10.00 -17.68
#